data_AF-A0A963KH91-F1
#
_entry.id   AF-A0A963KH91-F1
#
_cell.length_a   1.000
_cell.length_b   1.000
_cell.length_c   1.000
_cell.angle_alpha   90.00
_cell.angle_beta   90.00
_cell.angle_gamma   90.00
#
_symmetry.space_group_name_H-M   'P 1'
#
loop_
_entity.id
_entity.type
_entity.pdbx_description
1 polymer ?
#
loop_
_entity_poly.entity_id
_entity_poly.type
_entity_poly.pdbx_seq_one_letter_code
_entity_poly.pdbx_strand_id
1 'polypeptide(L)'
;MIDHHHEEERDLFPAVLAASSPGAEYDKVQRIVNRLTAEHREIEAIWRELEPAVHQLAKRKPATIDGVAVASLVQKYQAHAQFEEETFLPLSALILGRRDGKMALLGLALHMRHVLRAAKRGLRRS
;
A
#
# COMPACT_ATOMS: atom_id res chain seq x y z
N MET A 1 1.65 -7.22 -0.28
CA MET A 1 2.00 -6.10 0.61
C MET A 1 3.22 -5.41 0.03
N ILE A 2 4.40 -6.04 0.02
CA ILE A 2 5.61 -5.47 -0.60
C ILE A 2 5.45 -5.18 -2.11
N ASP A 3 4.90 -6.13 -2.89
CA ASP A 3 4.69 -5.92 -4.34
C ASP A 3 3.81 -4.71 -4.66
N HIS A 4 2.86 -4.38 -3.78
CA HIS A 4 1.94 -3.26 -3.95
C HIS A 4 2.63 -1.91 -3.70
N HIS A 5 3.37 -1.79 -2.60
CA HIS A 5 4.15 -0.59 -2.29
C HIS A 5 5.16 -0.25 -3.41
N HIS A 6 5.79 -1.29 -4.01
CA HIS A 6 6.71 -1.09 -5.12
C HIS A 6 6.03 -0.58 -6.40
N GLU A 7 4.85 -1.08 -6.73
CA GLU A 7 4.09 -0.59 -7.89
C GLU A 7 3.70 0.88 -7.69
N GLU A 8 3.31 1.26 -6.47
CA GLU A 8 2.94 2.64 -6.16
C GLU A 8 4.13 3.59 -6.23
N GLU A 9 5.25 3.24 -5.60
CA GLU A 9 6.46 4.07 -5.60
C GLU A 9 7.09 4.20 -7.00
N ARG A 10 6.98 3.16 -7.84
CA ARG A 10 7.54 3.16 -9.20
C ARG A 10 6.63 3.85 -10.21
N ASP A 11 5.32 3.59 -10.13
CA ASP A 11 4.39 3.94 -11.21
C ASP A 11 3.39 5.02 -10.76
N LEU A 12 2.67 4.81 -9.66
CA LEU A 12 1.56 5.68 -9.27
C LEU A 12 2.04 7.04 -8.74
N PHE A 13 2.96 7.06 -7.77
CA PHE A 13 3.42 8.31 -7.14
C PHE A 13 4.09 9.24 -8.16
N PRO A 14 5.00 8.79 -9.04
CA PRO A 14 5.58 9.65 -10.06
C PRO A 14 4.54 10.15 -11.06
N ALA A 15 3.57 9.32 -11.44
CA ALA A 15 2.50 9.74 -12.35
C ALA A 15 1.62 10.85 -11.76
N VAL A 16 1.23 10.73 -10.48
CA VAL A 16 0.42 11.75 -9.80
C VAL A 16 1.21 13.05 -9.61
N LEU A 17 2.49 12.97 -9.23
CA LEU A 17 3.36 14.15 -9.12
C LEU A 17 3.54 14.86 -10.47
N ALA A 18 3.80 14.11 -11.55
CA ALA A 18 3.96 14.68 -12.89
C ALA A 18 2.65 15.30 -13.43
N ALA A 19 1.51 14.76 -13.01
CA ALA A 19 0.19 15.25 -13.39
C ALA A 19 -0.27 16.46 -12.55
N SER A 20 0.33 16.69 -11.38
CA SER A 20 -0.04 17.76 -10.46
C SER A 20 0.28 19.15 -11.01
N SER A 21 -0.53 20.14 -10.64
CA SER A 21 -0.26 21.55 -10.91
C SER A 21 0.85 22.09 -10.00
N PRO A 22 1.75 22.96 -10.52
CA PRO A 22 2.77 23.60 -9.69
C PRO A 22 2.19 24.39 -8.50
N GLY A 23 2.94 24.46 -7.41
CA GLY A 23 2.56 25.16 -6.19
C GLY A 23 1.83 24.25 -5.20
N ALA A 24 0.77 24.76 -4.57
CA ALA A 24 0.13 24.13 -3.41
C ALA A 24 -0.34 22.68 -3.64
N GLU A 25 -0.77 22.34 -4.86
CA GLU A 25 -1.18 20.97 -5.20
C GLU A 25 0.01 20.02 -5.23
N TYR A 26 1.06 20.35 -6.00
CA TYR A 26 2.30 19.58 -6.04
C TYR A 26 2.90 19.40 -4.63
N ASP A 27 2.98 20.48 -3.84
CA ASP A 27 3.53 20.42 -2.48
C ASP A 27 2.71 19.49 -1.58
N LYS A 28 1.38 19.48 -1.73
CA LYS A 28 0.49 18.58 -0.99
C LYS A 28 0.74 17.13 -1.40
N VAL A 29 0.79 16.83 -2.69
CA VAL A 29 1.05 15.48 -3.20
C VAL A 29 2.42 14.99 -2.76
N GLN A 30 3.45 15.82 -2.84
CA GLN A 30 4.80 15.46 -2.41
C GLN A 30 4.84 15.10 -0.92
N ARG A 31 4.14 15.84 -0.06
CA ARG A 31 4.04 15.50 1.37
C ARG A 31 3.34 14.17 1.61
N ILE A 32 2.26 13.90 0.87
CA ILE A 32 1.51 12.63 0.98
C ILE A 32 2.38 11.46 0.52
N VAL A 33 3.03 11.57 -0.64
CA VAL A 33 3.94 10.56 -1.18
C VAL A 33 5.07 10.25 -0.20
N ASN A 34 5.71 11.29 0.36
CA ASN A 34 6.78 11.09 1.35
C ASN A 34 6.28 10.35 2.59
N ARG A 35 5.07 10.66 3.06
CA ARG A 35 4.44 9.97 4.19
C ARG A 35 4.18 8.50 3.87
N LEU A 36 3.52 8.20 2.75
CA LEU A 36 3.19 6.83 2.35
C LEU A 36 4.44 5.98 2.19
N THR A 37 5.49 6.51 1.54
CA THR A 37 6.77 5.81 1.42
C THR A 37 7.42 5.53 2.78
N ALA A 38 7.32 6.44 3.75
CA ALA A 38 7.82 6.17 5.10
C ALA A 38 7.01 5.06 5.80
N GLU A 39 5.69 5.11 5.69
CA GLU A 39 4.79 4.07 6.23
C GLU A 39 5.06 2.69 5.59
N HIS A 40 5.33 2.62 4.27
CA HIS A 40 5.76 1.39 3.59
C HIS A 40 6.99 0.79 4.25
N ARG A 41 8.01 1.61 4.53
CA ARG A 41 9.26 1.15 5.14
C ARG A 41 9.06 0.66 6.57
N GLU A 42 8.22 1.31 7.35
CA GLU A 42 7.87 0.85 8.70
C GLU A 42 7.15 -0.50 8.67
N ILE A 43 6.15 -0.65 7.80
CA ILE A 43 5.40 -1.91 7.62
C ILE A 43 6.32 -3.03 7.16
N GLU A 44 7.19 -2.76 6.17
CA GLU A 44 8.18 -3.71 5.69
C GLU A 44 9.16 -4.14 6.77
N ALA A 45 9.62 -3.22 7.62
CA ALA A 45 10.56 -3.53 8.69
C ALA A 45 9.93 -4.52 9.69
N ILE A 46 8.71 -4.23 10.16
CA ILE A 46 7.99 -5.12 11.09
C ILE A 46 7.69 -6.47 10.42
N TRP A 47 7.32 -6.48 9.13
CA TRP A 47 7.11 -7.73 8.41
C TRP A 47 8.38 -8.58 8.33
N ARG A 48 9.55 -8.00 8.06
CA ARG A 48 10.83 -8.74 7.99
C ARG A 48 11.17 -9.43 9.32
N GLU A 49 10.78 -8.85 10.45
CA GLU A 49 10.96 -9.47 11.77
C GLU A 49 10.00 -10.65 11.99
N LEU A 50 8.76 -10.54 11.51
CA LEU A 50 7.70 -11.55 11.69
C LEU A 50 7.74 -12.69 10.67
N GLU A 51 8.19 -12.42 9.44
CA GLU A 51 8.13 -13.33 8.30
C GLU A 51 8.69 -14.74 8.60
N PRO A 52 9.87 -14.90 9.26
CA PRO A 52 10.41 -16.22 9.54
C PRO A 52 9.50 -17.06 10.45
N ALA A 53 8.94 -16.44 11.50
CA ALA A 53 8.03 -17.11 12.43
C ALA A 53 6.72 -17.49 11.74
N VAL A 54 6.15 -16.56 10.95
CA VAL A 54 4.95 -16.81 10.15
C VAL A 54 5.16 -17.96 9.16
N HIS A 55 6.31 -18.01 8.49
CA HIS A 55 6.64 -19.09 7.55
C HIS A 55 6.81 -20.45 8.23
N GLN A 56 7.33 -20.50 9.46
CA GLN A 56 7.40 -21.74 10.24
C GLN A 56 6.01 -22.22 10.65
N LEU A 57 5.17 -21.32 11.16
CA LEU A 57 3.77 -21.63 11.51
C LEU A 57 2.98 -22.13 10.30
N ALA A 58 3.15 -21.49 9.13
CA ALA A 58 2.51 -21.93 7.88
C ALA A 58 2.92 -23.34 7.43
N LYS A 59 4.13 -23.78 7.82
CA LYS A 59 4.64 -25.15 7.59
C LYS A 59 4.26 -26.13 8.70
N ARG A 60 3.35 -25.75 9.62
CA ARG A 60 2.97 -26.51 10.82
C ARG A 60 4.16 -26.83 11.74
N LYS A 61 5.21 -26.01 11.71
CA LYS A 61 6.34 -26.11 12.63
C LYS A 61 6.07 -25.23 13.85
N PRO A 62 6.47 -25.67 15.06
CA PRO A 62 6.42 -24.80 16.24
C PRO A 62 7.27 -23.55 16.01
N ALA A 63 6.72 -22.38 16.29
CA ALA A 63 7.44 -21.11 16.27
C ALA A 63 6.84 -20.18 17.33
N THR A 64 7.69 -19.37 17.96
CA THR A 64 7.25 -18.28 18.82
C THR A 64 7.12 -17.03 17.97
N ILE A 65 5.96 -16.37 18.03
CA ILE A 65 5.71 -15.11 17.34
C ILE A 65 5.41 -14.03 18.39
N ASP A 66 5.99 -12.86 18.20
CA ASP A 66 5.74 -11.72 19.08
C ASP A 66 4.35 -11.13 18.76
N GLY A 67 3.40 -11.34 19.67
CA GLY A 67 2.04 -10.82 19.53
C GLY A 67 1.97 -9.29 19.52
N VAL A 68 2.91 -8.59 20.14
CA VAL A 68 2.98 -7.12 20.14
C VAL A 68 3.39 -6.63 18.75
N ALA A 69 4.40 -7.25 18.15
CA ALA A 69 4.83 -6.93 16.78
C ALA A 69 3.72 -7.23 15.77
N VAL A 70 2.98 -8.34 15.92
CA VAL A 70 1.80 -8.65 15.09
C VAL A 70 0.73 -7.57 15.21
N ALA A 71 0.37 -7.17 16.43
CA ALA A 71 -0.63 -6.13 16.65
C ALA A 71 -0.22 -4.78 16.04
N SER A 72 1.06 -4.41 16.19
CA SER A 72 1.66 -3.21 15.59
C SER A 72 1.57 -3.24 14.06
N LEU A 73 1.93 -4.37 13.43
CA LEU A 73 1.82 -4.54 11.99
C LEU A 73 0.39 -4.33 11.49
N VAL A 74 -0.59 -4.97 12.14
CA VAL A 74 -2.01 -4.87 11.78
C VAL A 74 -2.49 -3.43 11.89
N GLN A 75 -2.18 -2.76 13.01
CA GLN A 75 -2.59 -1.37 13.24
C GLN A 75 -1.99 -0.43 12.19
N LYS A 76 -0.69 -0.53 11.93
CA LYS A 76 0.00 0.33 10.95
C LYS A 76 -0.51 0.10 9.53
N TYR A 77 -0.71 -1.16 9.15
CA TYR A 77 -1.24 -1.49 7.83
C TYR A 77 -2.67 -0.98 7.63
N GLN A 78 -3.52 -1.08 8.64
CA GLN A 78 -4.88 -0.54 8.58
C GLN A 78 -4.90 0.98 8.46
N ALA A 79 -4.10 1.67 9.28
CA ALA A 79 -4.00 3.13 9.23
C ALA A 79 -3.46 3.63 7.88
N HIS A 80 -2.47 2.92 7.33
CA HIS A 80 -1.91 3.18 6.01
C HIS A 80 -2.97 3.03 4.91
N ALA A 81 -3.61 1.86 4.82
CA ALA A 81 -4.65 1.60 3.81
C ALA A 81 -5.83 2.58 3.91
N GLN A 82 -6.26 2.93 5.13
CA GLN A 82 -7.31 3.92 5.34
C GLN A 82 -6.89 5.31 4.81
N PHE A 83 -5.65 5.72 5.07
CA PHE A 83 -5.17 7.02 4.58
C PHE A 83 -5.08 7.05 3.05
N GLU A 84 -4.71 5.95 2.42
CA GLU A 84 -4.74 5.82 0.97
C GLU A 84 -6.16 5.95 0.41
N GLU A 85 -7.09 5.16 0.95
CA GLU A 85 -8.49 5.12 0.51
C GLU A 85 -9.22 6.45 0.70
N GLU A 86 -9.02 7.11 1.84
CA GLU A 86 -9.75 8.33 2.18
C GLU A 86 -9.10 9.59 1.61
N THR A 87 -7.77 9.57 1.39
CA THR A 87 -7.02 10.78 1.03
C THR A 87 -6.29 10.65 -0.30
N PHE A 88 -5.40 9.68 -0.45
CA PHE A 88 -4.48 9.66 -1.58
C PHE A 88 -5.12 9.20 -2.89
N LEU A 89 -5.91 8.12 -2.87
CA LEU A 89 -6.56 7.58 -4.06
C LEU A 89 -7.62 8.53 -4.64
N PRO A 90 -8.50 9.17 -3.85
CA PRO A 90 -9.43 10.18 -4.38
C PRO A 90 -8.71 11.37 -5.01
N LEU A 91 -7.62 11.83 -4.37
CA LEU A 91 -6.79 12.91 -4.90
C LEU A 91 -6.10 12.50 -6.21
N SER A 92 -5.57 11.28 -6.27
CA SER A 92 -4.92 10.72 -7.45
C SER A 92 -5.91 10.62 -8.62
N ALA A 93 -7.12 10.13 -8.38
CA ALA A 93 -8.17 10.05 -9.39
C ALA A 93 -8.55 11.43 -9.92
N LEU A 94 -8.67 12.44 -9.04
CA LEU A 94 -8.94 13.83 -9.44
C LEU A 94 -7.80 14.39 -10.29
N ILE A 95 -6.55 14.23 -9.86
CA ILE A 95 -5.38 14.78 -10.56
C ILE A 95 -5.21 14.14 -11.93
N LEU A 96 -5.21 12.80 -12.00
CA LEU A 96 -5.01 12.05 -13.24
C LEU A 96 -6.19 12.21 -14.19
N GLY A 97 -7.42 12.25 -13.66
CA GLY A 97 -8.64 12.44 -14.44
C GLY A 97 -8.72 13.79 -15.16
N ARG A 98 -8.08 14.84 -14.63
CA ARG A 98 -8.02 16.16 -15.30
C ARG A 98 -7.14 16.16 -16.54
N ARG A 99 -6.15 15.27 -16.64
CA ARG A 99 -5.23 15.19 -17.79
C ARG A 99 -5.66 14.17 -18.82
N ASP A 100 -6.20 13.03 -18.39
CA ASP A 100 -6.72 11.98 -19.26
C ASP A 100 -7.94 11.31 -18.60
N GLY A 101 -9.13 11.51 -19.16
CA GLY A 101 -10.40 10.98 -18.61
C GLY A 101 -10.46 9.45 -18.47
N LYS A 102 -9.51 8.71 -19.07
CA LYS A 102 -9.35 7.25 -18.93
C LYS A 102 -8.49 6.82 -17.73
N MET A 103 -7.72 7.71 -17.09
CA MET A 103 -6.75 7.36 -16.05
C MET A 103 -7.34 7.29 -14.63
N ALA A 104 -8.51 7.89 -14.39
CA ALA A 104 -9.23 7.78 -13.11
C ALA A 104 -9.61 6.33 -12.75
N LEU A 105 -9.85 5.49 -13.77
CA LEU A 105 -10.18 4.07 -13.60
C LEU A 105 -8.95 3.19 -13.30
N LEU A 106 -7.74 3.63 -13.65
CA LEU A 106 -6.53 2.81 -13.46
C LEU A 106 -6.08 2.80 -11.99
N GLY A 107 -6.10 3.96 -11.33
CA GLY A 107 -5.77 4.08 -9.90
C GLY A 107 -6.71 3.27 -9.01
N LEU A 108 -8.01 3.26 -9.34
CA LEU A 108 -9.02 2.49 -8.62
C LEU A 108 -8.95 0.98 -8.94
N ALA A 109 -8.66 0.61 -10.19
CA ALA A 109 -8.56 -0.80 -10.62
C ALA A 109 -7.32 -1.52 -10.05
N LEU A 110 -6.23 -0.79 -9.79
CA LEU A 110 -5.04 -1.33 -9.12
C LEU A 110 -5.33 -1.69 -7.65
N HIS A 111 -6.11 -0.86 -6.96
CA HIS A 111 -6.54 -1.11 -5.57
C HIS A 111 -7.37 -2.39 -5.44
N MET A 112 -8.41 -2.55 -6.28
CA MET A 112 -9.32 -3.70 -6.19
C MET A 112 -8.69 -5.03 -6.66
N ARG A 113 -7.74 -5.00 -7.60
CA ARG A 113 -7.09 -6.23 -8.10
C ARG A 113 -6.20 -6.90 -7.06
N HIS A 114 -5.63 -6.14 -6.11
CA HIS A 114 -4.69 -6.67 -5.13
C HIS A 114 -5.35 -7.23 -3.87
N VAL A 115 -6.41 -6.62 -3.38
CA VAL A 115 -7.22 -7.14 -2.26
C VAL A 115 -7.76 -8.55 -2.57
N LEU A 116 -8.27 -8.76 -3.79
CA LEU A 116 -8.81 -10.06 -4.22
C LEU A 116 -7.72 -11.11 -4.48
N ARG A 117 -6.50 -10.72 -4.87
CA ARG A 117 -5.37 -11.65 -5.10
C ARG A 117 -4.70 -12.12 -3.81
N ALA A 118 -4.70 -11.31 -2.76
CA ALA A 118 -4.29 -11.72 -1.41
C ALA A 118 -5.29 -12.74 -0.83
N ALA A 119 -6.59 -12.48 -0.98
CA ALA A 119 -7.66 -13.38 -0.51
C ALA A 119 -7.69 -14.73 -1.27
N LYS A 120 -7.50 -14.74 -2.60
CA LYS A 120 -7.54 -15.98 -3.40
C LYS A 120 -6.34 -16.91 -3.20
N ARG A 121 -5.17 -16.40 -2.80
CA ARG A 121 -3.98 -17.25 -2.53
C ARG A 121 -4.07 -18.00 -1.19
N GLY A 122 -4.86 -17.50 -0.24
CA GLY A 122 -5.19 -18.21 1.00
C GLY A 122 -6.18 -19.37 0.81
N LEU A 123 -7.11 -19.27 -0.15
CA LEU A 123 -8.15 -20.29 -0.39
C LEU A 123 -7.76 -21.44 -1.32
N ARG A 124 -6.62 -21.35 -2.02
CA ARG A 124 -6.21 -22.36 -3.02
C ARG A 124 -5.17 -23.37 -2.50
N ARG A 125 -4.83 -23.31 -1.21
CA ARG A 125 -3.90 -24.22 -0.52
C ARG A 125 -4.56 -24.94 0.69
N SER A 126 -5.86 -25.14 0.63
CA SER A 126 -6.56 -26.08 1.53
C SER A 126 -6.78 -27.42 0.84
#